data_AF-A0A7J4FV67-F1
#
_entry.id   AF-A0A7J4FV67-F1
#
_cell.length_a   1.000
_cell.length_b   1.000
_cell.length_c   1.000
_cell.angle_alpha   90.00
_cell.angle_beta   90.00
_cell.angle_gamma   90.00
#
_symmetry.space_group_name_H-M   'P 1'
#
loop_
_entity.id
_entity.type
_entity.pdbx_description
1 polymer ?
#
loop_
_entity_poly.entity_id
_entity_poly.type
_entity_poly.pdbx_seq_one_letter_code
_entity_poly.pdbx_strand_id
1 'polypeptide(L)'
;MRNRSDGEKNSILPIAIAGISLLMAGCVSDELTSEQIVEQMQEHKNDVQEYTYTMVWADMMLNETVVIDFAYKTPGMIRMEYK
;
A
#
# COMPACT_ATOMS: atom_id res chain seq x y z
N MET A 1 -13.36 8.66 -62.66
CA MET A 1 -13.71 8.84 -61.24
C MET A 1 -13.99 7.47 -60.63
N ARG A 2 -13.40 7.23 -59.44
CA ARG A 2 -13.68 6.27 -58.34
C ARG A 2 -14.79 5.22 -58.52
N ASN A 3 -14.73 4.06 -57.87
CA ASN A 3 -13.66 3.26 -57.27
C ASN A 3 -14.30 1.91 -56.92
N ARG A 4 -13.46 0.89 -56.91
CA ARG A 4 -13.77 -0.53 -56.71
C ARG A 4 -13.90 -0.86 -55.21
N SER A 5 -14.84 -1.75 -54.90
CA SER A 5 -14.96 -2.46 -53.62
C SER A 5 -13.92 -3.60 -53.57
N ASP A 6 -13.22 -3.76 -52.44
CA ASP A 6 -13.24 -4.97 -51.60
C ASP A 6 -11.99 -5.14 -50.72
N GLY A 7 -12.24 -5.36 -49.41
CA GLY A 7 -11.62 -6.42 -48.61
C GLY A 7 -10.25 -6.19 -47.99
N GLU A 8 -10.22 -5.73 -46.73
CA GLU A 8 -9.04 -5.87 -45.85
C GLU A 8 -9.45 -6.57 -44.54
N LYS A 9 -8.82 -7.72 -44.26
CA LYS A 9 -9.10 -8.59 -43.12
C LYS A 9 -8.48 -7.98 -41.87
N ASN A 10 -9.30 -7.47 -40.95
CA ASN A 10 -8.84 -6.97 -39.65
C ASN A 10 -8.22 -8.10 -38.83
N SER A 11 -6.89 -8.18 -38.84
CA SER A 11 -6.11 -9.11 -38.02
C SER A 11 -6.25 -8.73 -36.55
N ILE A 12 -6.70 -9.67 -35.72
CA ILE A 12 -6.90 -9.54 -34.27
C ILE A 12 -5.56 -9.76 -33.51
N LEU A 13 -4.54 -10.25 -34.22
CA LEU A 13 -3.20 -10.54 -33.72
C LEU A 13 -2.51 -9.36 -32.98
N PRO A 14 -2.54 -8.10 -33.46
CA PRO A 14 -1.90 -6.99 -32.76
C PRO A 14 -2.57 -6.65 -31.43
N ILE A 15 -3.89 -6.87 -31.32
CA ILE A 15 -4.66 -6.60 -30.08
C ILE A 15 -4.29 -7.63 -29.01
N ALA A 16 -4.14 -8.89 -29.40
CA ALA A 16 -3.72 -9.96 -28.50
C ALA A 16 -2.29 -9.74 -27.94
N ILE A 17 -1.37 -9.24 -28.78
CA ILE A 17 0.02 -8.95 -28.35
C ILE A 17 0.07 -7.79 -27.36
N ALA A 18 -0.68 -6.70 -27.63
CA ALA A 18 -0.74 -5.55 -26.72
C ALA A 18 -1.32 -5.92 -25.33
N GLY A 19 -2.32 -6.80 -25.30
CA GLY A 19 -2.90 -7.31 -24.05
C GLY A 19 -1.91 -8.11 -23.19
N ILE A 20 -1.06 -8.92 -23.81
CA ILE A 20 -0.06 -9.73 -23.11
C ILE A 20 1.11 -8.86 -22.60
N SER A 21 1.51 -7.84 -23.37
CA SER A 21 2.55 -6.88 -22.93
C SER A 21 2.12 -6.07 -21.71
N LEU A 22 0.84 -5.71 -21.60
CA LEU A 22 0.29 -5.01 -20.43
C LEU A 22 0.26 -5.88 -19.17
N LEU A 23 0.06 -7.20 -19.31
CA LEU A 23 0.05 -8.13 -18.19
C LEU A 23 1.47 -8.39 -17.63
N MET A 24 2.51 -8.30 -18.46
CA MET A 24 3.91 -8.45 -18.05
C MET A 24 4.47 -7.21 -17.31
N ALA A 25 3.85 -6.04 -17.50
CA ALA A 25 4.22 -4.81 -16.77
C ALA A 25 3.57 -4.72 -15.36
N GLY A 26 2.58 -5.59 -15.07
CA GLY A 26 1.80 -5.56 -13.84
C GLY A 26 2.25 -6.56 -12.76
N CYS A 27 3.40 -7.20 -12.93
CA CYS A 27 3.88 -8.22 -11.99
C CYS A 27 5.31 -7.95 -11.49
N VAL A 28 5.70 -6.67 -11.38
CA VAL A 28 6.83 -6.30 -10.53
C VAL A 28 6.32 -6.47 -9.10
N SER A 29 6.83 -7.47 -8.40
CA SER A 29 6.61 -7.60 -6.97
C SER A 29 7.13 -6.33 -6.31
N ASP A 30 6.23 -5.47 -5.85
CA ASP A 30 6.52 -4.28 -5.03
C ASP A 30 7.00 -4.73 -3.63
N GLU A 31 8.04 -5.55 -3.56
CA GLU A 31 8.75 -5.80 -2.31
C GLU A 31 9.57 -4.55 -1.99
N LEU A 32 8.97 -3.65 -1.22
CA LEU A 32 9.64 -2.49 -0.65
C LEU A 32 10.87 -2.95 0.13
N THR A 33 12.02 -2.35 -0.17
CA THR A 33 13.23 -2.59 0.62
C THR A 33 13.07 -1.98 2.00
N SER A 34 13.76 -2.53 3.02
CA SER A 34 13.72 -1.99 4.38
C SER A 34 14.09 -0.50 4.45
N GLU A 35 14.97 -0.04 3.56
CA GLU A 35 15.37 1.37 3.45
C GLU A 35 14.20 2.26 3.00
N GLN A 36 13.44 1.83 1.99
CA GLN A 36 12.27 2.55 1.50
C GLN A 36 11.15 2.62 2.55
N ILE A 37 10.99 1.57 3.37
CA ILE A 37 10.04 1.56 4.49
C ILE A 37 10.44 2.60 5.54
N VAL A 38 11.73 2.66 5.90
CA VAL A 38 12.23 3.62 6.88
C VAL A 38 12.08 5.05 6.39
N GLU A 39 12.39 5.33 5.12
CA GLU A 39 12.25 6.64 4.50
C GLU A 39 10.79 7.12 4.52
N GLN A 40 9.85 6.25 4.11
CA GLN A 40 8.41 6.55 4.18
C GLN A 40 7.92 6.77 5.60
N MET A 41 8.39 5.97 6.58
CA MET A 41 8.03 6.17 7.98
C MET A 41 8.57 7.48 8.54
N GLN A 42 9.77 7.90 8.15
CA GLN A 42 10.39 9.14 8.63
C GLN A 42 9.73 10.38 8.03
N GLU A 43 9.39 10.35 6.74
CA GLU A 43 8.67 11.44 6.06
C GLU A 43 7.35 11.75 6.78
N HIS A 44 6.55 10.72 7.09
CA HIS A 44 5.27 10.88 7.77
C HIS A 44 5.40 11.18 9.27
N LYS A 45 6.53 10.83 9.90
CA LYS A 45 6.76 11.08 11.33
C LYS A 45 6.96 12.56 11.63
N ASN A 46 7.48 13.35 10.69
CA ASN A 46 7.69 14.78 10.89
C ASN A 46 6.37 15.58 10.86
N ASP A 47 5.37 15.08 10.14
CA ASP A 47 4.07 15.74 10.02
C ASP A 47 3.17 15.52 11.25
N VAL A 48 3.32 14.39 11.94
CA VAL A 48 2.50 14.06 13.11
C VAL A 48 3.27 14.35 14.40
N GLN A 49 3.09 15.55 14.95
CA GLN A 49 3.73 15.97 16.19
C GLN A 49 3.07 15.42 17.46
N GLU A 50 1.78 15.06 17.39
CA GLU A 50 1.00 14.55 18.51
C GLU A 50 -0.05 13.55 18.00
N TYR A 51 -0.15 12.39 18.65
CA TYR A 51 -1.21 11.41 18.35
C TYR A 51 -1.66 10.66 19.61
N THR A 52 -2.95 10.33 19.63
CA THR A 52 -3.57 9.54 20.70
C THR A 52 -4.39 8.41 20.09
N TYR A 53 -4.27 7.20 20.66
CA TYR A 53 -5.07 6.04 20.24
C TYR A 53 -5.29 5.08 21.41
N THR A 54 -6.37 4.30 21.33
CA THR A 54 -6.58 3.15 22.22
C THR A 54 -6.14 1.89 21.50
N MET A 55 -5.19 1.17 22.08
CA MET A 55 -4.73 -0.13 21.62
C MET A 55 -5.49 -1.22 22.39
N VAL A 56 -6.02 -2.19 21.66
CA VAL A 56 -6.64 -3.39 22.24
C VAL A 56 -5.83 -4.58 21.77
N TRP A 57 -5.19 -5.30 22.70
CA TRP A 57 -4.40 -6.49 22.42
C TRP A 57 -4.98 -7.69 23.15
N ALA A 58 -5.29 -8.76 22.42
CA ALA A 58 -5.58 -10.07 23.00
C ALA A 58 -4.28 -10.82 23.28
N ASP A 59 -3.97 -11.04 24.56
CA ASP A 59 -2.93 -11.96 24.98
C ASP A 59 -3.51 -13.38 24.99
N MET A 60 -3.16 -14.17 23.98
CA MET A 60 -3.64 -15.56 23.84
C MET A 60 -3.02 -16.52 24.87
N MET A 61 -1.87 -16.18 25.47
CA MET A 61 -1.21 -17.01 26.47
C MET A 61 -1.87 -16.84 27.83
N LEU A 62 -2.29 -15.61 28.16
CA LEU A 62 -3.01 -15.28 29.38
C LEU A 62 -4.54 -15.36 29.22
N ASN A 63 -5.03 -15.51 27.99
CA ASN A 63 -6.45 -15.43 27.63
C ASN A 63 -7.11 -14.14 28.14
N GLU A 64 -6.35 -13.04 28.06
CA GLU A 64 -6.73 -11.72 28.55
C GLU A 64 -6.81 -10.73 27.37
N THR A 65 -7.66 -9.72 27.52
CA THR A 65 -7.67 -8.57 26.62
C THR A 65 -7.12 -7.38 27.37
N VAL A 66 -6.02 -6.84 26.89
CA VAL A 66 -5.37 -5.65 27.44
C VAL A 66 -5.82 -4.45 26.61
N VAL A 67 -6.34 -3.44 27.29
CA VAL A 67 -6.72 -2.16 26.68
C VAL A 67 -5.76 -1.08 27.20
N ILE A 68 -5.10 -0.40 26.28
CA ILE A 68 -4.09 0.62 26.58
C ILE A 68 -4.46 1.92 25.88
N ASP A 69 -4.64 3.00 26.62
CA ASP A 69 -4.67 4.34 26.04
C ASP A 69 -3.23 4.83 25.87
N PHE A 70 -2.85 5.16 24.63
CA PHE A 70 -1.52 5.61 24.25
C PHE A 70 -1.58 7.06 23.75
N ALA A 71 -0.67 7.90 24.23
CA ALA A 71 -0.46 9.25 23.74
C ALA A 71 1.03 9.50 23.50
N TYR A 72 1.36 10.07 22.35
CA TYR A 72 2.72 10.46 21.99
C TYR A 72 2.75 11.91 21.55
N LYS A 73 3.80 12.62 21.95
CA LYS A 73 4.11 13.97 21.47
C LYS A 73 5.61 14.19 21.31
N THR A 74 6.01 14.67 20.14
CA THR A 74 7.40 15.06 19.83
C THR A 74 7.82 16.28 20.68
N PRO A 75 9.04 16.35 21.21
CA PRO A 75 10.19 15.45 21.00
C PRO A 75 10.40 14.39 22.09
N GLY A 76 9.35 13.85 22.76
CA GLY A 76 9.58 12.73 23.67
C GLY A 76 8.58 12.50 24.80
N MET A 77 7.38 13.08 24.74
CA MET A 77 6.33 12.71 25.69
C MET A 77 5.68 11.42 25.22
N ILE A 78 5.62 10.43 26.11
CA ILE A 78 4.87 9.19 25.94
C ILE A 78 4.04 8.98 27.20
N ARG A 79 2.74 8.75 27.04
CA ARG A 79 1.83 8.36 28.13
C ARG A 79 1.12 7.08 27.74
N MET A 80 1.11 6.13 28.68
CA MET A 80 0.46 4.83 28.52
C MET A 80 -0.39 4.57 29.76
N GLU A 81 -1.67 4.28 29.57
CA GLU A 81 -2.60 3.97 30.67
C GLU A 81 -3.29 2.64 30.40
N TYR A 82 -3.18 1.71 31.34
CA TYR A 82 -3.87 0.43 31.31
C TYR A 82 -5.30 0.62 31.84
N LYS A 83 -6.29 0.09 31.13
CA LYS A 83 -7.68 0.03 31.57
C LYS A 83 -8.04 -1.32 32.18
#